data_AF-A0A962BE08-F1
#
_entry.id   AF-A0A962BE08-F1
#
_cell.length_a   1.000
_cell.length_b   1.000
_cell.length_c   1.000
_cell.angle_alpha   90.00
_cell.angle_beta   90.00
_cell.angle_gamma   90.00
#
_symmetry.space_group_name_H-M   'P 1'
#
loop_
_entity.id
_entity.type
_entity.pdbx_description
1 polymer ?
#
loop_
_entity_poly.entity_id
_entity_poly.type
_entity_poly.pdbx_seq_one_letter_code
_entity_poly.pdbx_strand_id
1 'polypeptide(L)'
;MSIDHLAPPVCRPEKITGTAPSASIFGLTGPVLTPEERLFFQETNPLGFILFARNCVDPEQLRALTDSLHDLMERTVPILIDQEGGRVQRLKAPLWTDYPPAQSFGGNVESVKDAYQALARELGKNGITVDCAPVLDVLFPETHDIIGNRAFGNDPETVAACGAAACEAFLEEGIIPIIKHIPGHGRARSDSH
;
A
#
# COMPACT_ATOMS: atom_id res chain seq x y z
N MET A 1 40.23 31.19 1.44
CA MET A 1 39.58 29.89 1.20
C MET A 1 38.12 30.08 1.56
N SER A 2 37.27 30.33 0.57
CA SER A 2 35.81 30.45 0.76
C SER A 2 35.19 29.17 0.24
N ILE A 3 34.48 28.45 1.10
CA ILE A 3 33.76 27.22 0.79
C ILE A 3 32.36 27.62 0.36
N ASP A 4 32.13 27.67 -0.95
CA ASP A 4 30.80 27.82 -1.52
C ASP A 4 29.96 26.59 -1.16
N HIS A 5 28.91 26.80 -0.37
CA HIS A 5 27.85 25.82 -0.15
C HIS A 5 26.97 25.74 -1.39
N LEU A 6 27.14 24.69 -2.18
CA LEU A 6 26.18 24.28 -3.20
C LEU A 6 24.89 23.82 -2.50
N ALA A 7 23.83 24.63 -2.60
CA ALA A 7 22.48 24.19 -2.26
C ALA A 7 22.05 23.04 -3.20
N PRO A 8 21.28 22.05 -2.70
CA PRO A 8 20.77 20.97 -3.53
C PRO A 8 19.83 21.51 -4.62
N PRO A 9 19.70 20.81 -5.76
CA PRO A 9 18.90 21.26 -6.88
C PRO A 9 17.43 21.41 -6.46
N VAL A 10 16.94 22.66 -6.50
CA VAL A 10 15.51 22.95 -6.42
C VAL A 10 14.88 22.45 -7.71
N CYS A 11 14.00 21.44 -7.59
CA CYS A 11 13.16 20.97 -8.69
C CYS A 11 12.36 22.16 -9.24
N ARG A 12 12.70 22.61 -10.45
CA ARG A 12 11.89 23.60 -11.17
C ARG A 12 10.69 22.86 -11.75
N PRO A 13 9.46 23.43 -11.70
CA PRO A 13 8.34 22.81 -12.36
C PRO A 13 8.58 22.85 -13.87
N GLU A 14 8.89 21.69 -14.44
CA GLU A 14 8.87 21.48 -15.88
C GLU A 14 7.44 21.62 -16.41
N LYS A 15 7.33 22.09 -17.65
CA LYS A 15 6.07 22.37 -18.34
C LYS A 15 5.18 21.13 -18.32
N ILE A 16 3.97 21.26 -17.76
CA ILE A 16 2.93 20.23 -17.84
C ILE A 16 2.46 20.13 -19.30
N THR A 17 3.11 19.30 -20.09
CA THR A 17 2.64 18.87 -21.40
C THR A 17 2.04 17.48 -21.26
N GLY A 18 0.85 17.42 -20.65
CA GLY A 18 0.08 16.18 -20.47
C GLY A 18 -1.29 16.50 -19.88
N THR A 19 -2.32 15.78 -20.29
CA THR A 19 -3.62 15.83 -19.61
C THR A 19 -3.46 15.32 -18.18
N ALA A 20 -4.16 15.93 -17.22
CA ALA A 20 -4.16 15.43 -15.85
C ALA A 20 -4.63 13.96 -15.82
N PRO A 21 -4.05 13.11 -14.95
CA PRO A 21 -4.50 11.73 -14.84
C PRO A 21 -5.98 11.67 -14.44
N SER A 22 -6.69 10.66 -14.95
CA SER A 22 -8.06 10.38 -14.52
C SER A 22 -8.08 9.93 -13.07
N ALA A 23 -9.18 10.21 -12.35
CA ALA A 23 -9.38 9.82 -10.96
C ALA A 23 -9.73 8.33 -10.81
N SER A 24 -8.94 7.45 -11.43
CA SER A 24 -9.17 6.01 -11.50
C SER A 24 -7.92 5.24 -11.07
N ILE A 25 -8.13 4.14 -10.37
CA ILE A 25 -7.10 3.13 -10.08
C ILE A 25 -7.57 1.82 -10.69
N PHE A 26 -6.76 1.21 -11.55
CA PHE A 26 -7.11 -0.05 -12.23
C PHE A 26 -6.36 -1.24 -11.65
N GLY A 27 -7.04 -2.39 -11.61
CA GLY A 27 -6.37 -3.68 -11.44
C GLY A 27 -5.91 -4.25 -12.78
N LEU A 28 -4.98 -5.20 -12.73
CA LEU A 28 -4.55 -5.94 -13.90
C LEU A 28 -5.20 -7.32 -13.95
N THR A 29 -5.36 -7.84 -15.17
CA THR A 29 -5.96 -9.16 -15.41
C THR A 29 -5.03 -10.30 -15.00
N GLY A 30 -3.72 -10.14 -15.16
CA GLY A 30 -2.73 -11.19 -14.89
C GLY A 30 -1.35 -10.68 -14.45
N PRO A 31 -0.33 -11.56 -14.43
CA PRO A 31 1.00 -11.25 -13.90
C PRO A 31 1.89 -10.48 -14.89
N VAL A 32 1.45 -10.26 -16.12
CA VAL A 32 2.22 -9.54 -17.14
C VAL A 32 1.29 -8.54 -17.80
N LEU A 33 1.78 -7.30 -17.97
CA LEU A 33 1.06 -6.25 -18.67
C LEU A 33 0.88 -6.64 -20.14
N THR A 34 -0.36 -6.81 -20.58
CA THR A 34 -0.64 -7.20 -21.97
C THR A 34 -0.52 -6.01 -22.93
N PRO A 35 -0.35 -6.24 -24.25
CA PRO A 35 -0.42 -5.17 -25.24
C PRO A 35 -1.76 -4.40 -25.21
N GLU A 36 -2.88 -5.09 -25.00
CA GLU A 36 -4.21 -4.48 -24.91
C GLU A 36 -4.37 -3.62 -23.65
N GLU A 37 -3.91 -4.11 -22.50
CA GLU A 37 -3.87 -3.34 -21.26
C GLU A 37 -2.97 -2.11 -21.40
N ARG A 38 -1.80 -2.25 -22.03
CA ARG A 38 -0.88 -1.14 -22.31
C ARG A 38 -1.56 -0.02 -23.11
N LEU A 39 -2.23 -0.36 -24.21
CA LEU A 39 -2.96 0.61 -25.04
C LEU A 39 -4.08 1.27 -24.23
N PHE A 40 -4.93 0.46 -23.58
CA PHE A 40 -6.05 0.96 -22.79
C PHE A 40 -5.61 1.91 -21.67
N PHE A 41 -4.56 1.56 -20.93
CA PHE A 41 -4.07 2.40 -19.85
C PHE A 41 -3.45 3.68 -20.36
N GLN A 42 -2.66 3.65 -21.45
CA GLN A 42 -2.13 4.88 -22.07
C GLN A 42 -3.24 5.83 -22.53
N GLU A 43 -4.33 5.30 -23.10
CA GLU A 43 -5.48 6.11 -23.52
C GLU A 43 -6.27 6.70 -22.34
N THR A 44 -6.45 5.93 -21.26
CA THR A 44 -7.24 6.34 -20.09
C THR A 44 -6.48 7.15 -19.05
N ASN A 45 -5.14 7.13 -19.09
CA ASN A 45 -4.25 7.85 -18.17
C ASN A 45 -4.69 7.73 -16.69
N PRO A 46 -4.84 6.52 -16.13
CA PRO A 46 -5.30 6.33 -14.74
C PRO A 46 -4.32 6.90 -13.74
N LEU A 47 -4.79 7.29 -12.56
CA LEU A 47 -3.96 7.78 -11.46
C LEU A 47 -2.90 6.76 -11.05
N GLY A 48 -3.27 5.48 -10.91
CA GLY A 48 -2.37 4.41 -10.51
C GLY A 48 -2.98 3.02 -10.73
N PHE A 49 -2.33 2.01 -10.17
CA PHE A 49 -2.70 0.60 -10.33
C PHE A 49 -2.80 -0.10 -8.99
N ILE A 50 -3.66 -1.12 -8.87
CA ILE A 50 -3.75 -1.97 -7.67
C ILE A 50 -3.51 -3.43 -8.01
N LEU A 51 -2.60 -4.06 -7.25
CA LEU A 51 -2.21 -5.44 -7.41
C LEU A 51 -3.03 -6.36 -6.50
N PHE A 52 -3.40 -7.51 -7.04
CA PHE A 52 -4.04 -8.62 -6.34
C PHE A 52 -3.17 -9.87 -6.40
N ALA A 53 -3.55 -10.92 -5.67
CA ALA A 53 -2.78 -12.17 -5.62
C ALA A 53 -2.49 -12.77 -7.01
N ARG A 54 -3.40 -12.61 -7.99
CA ARG A 54 -3.22 -13.05 -9.37
C ARG A 54 -2.08 -12.35 -10.13
N ASN A 55 -1.58 -11.24 -9.60
CA ASN A 55 -0.50 -10.45 -10.19
C ASN A 55 0.88 -10.76 -9.57
N CYS A 56 0.91 -11.55 -8.49
CA CYS A 56 2.09 -11.81 -7.66
C CYS A 56 2.49 -13.30 -7.75
N VAL A 57 3.36 -13.65 -8.70
CA VAL A 57 3.83 -15.03 -8.92
C VAL A 57 5.09 -15.30 -8.10
N ASP A 58 6.12 -14.48 -8.31
CA ASP A 58 7.40 -14.52 -7.61
C ASP A 58 8.06 -13.12 -7.62
N PRO A 59 9.13 -12.89 -6.84
CA PRO A 59 9.76 -11.56 -6.75
C PRO A 59 10.30 -11.02 -8.07
N GLU A 60 10.83 -11.88 -8.96
CA GLU A 60 11.41 -11.45 -10.24
C GLU A 60 10.30 -11.01 -11.20
N GLN A 61 9.26 -11.82 -11.35
CA GLN A 61 8.09 -11.49 -12.15
C GLN A 61 7.40 -10.23 -11.63
N LEU A 62 7.16 -10.16 -10.31
CA LEU A 62 6.46 -9.02 -9.71
C LEU A 62 7.24 -7.72 -9.96
N ARG A 63 8.56 -7.76 -9.79
CA ARG A 63 9.40 -6.60 -10.10
C ARG A 63 9.27 -6.19 -11.56
N ALA A 64 9.39 -7.13 -12.50
CA ALA A 64 9.24 -6.86 -13.93
C ALA A 64 7.85 -6.26 -14.28
N LEU A 65 6.79 -6.70 -13.60
CA LEU A 65 5.46 -6.12 -13.75
C LEU A 65 5.42 -4.67 -13.28
N THR A 66 5.93 -4.39 -12.08
CA THR A 66 5.94 -3.02 -11.54
C THR A 66 6.81 -2.07 -12.36
N ASP A 67 7.95 -2.54 -12.89
CA ASP A 67 8.78 -1.75 -13.82
C ASP A 67 8.01 -1.45 -15.12
N SER A 68 7.31 -2.44 -15.67
CA SER A 68 6.48 -2.25 -16.87
C SER A 68 5.35 -1.23 -16.67
N LEU A 69 4.81 -1.13 -15.46
CA LEU A 69 3.79 -0.15 -15.08
C LEU A 69 4.39 1.24 -14.85
N HIS A 70 5.57 1.33 -14.23
CA HIS A 70 6.29 2.60 -14.08
C HIS A 70 6.67 3.20 -15.44
N ASP A 71 7.14 2.37 -16.37
CA ASP A 71 7.54 2.78 -17.71
C ASP A 71 6.35 3.07 -18.64
N LEU A 72 5.12 2.81 -18.18
CA LEU A 72 3.92 2.96 -18.99
C LEU A 72 3.53 4.44 -19.21
N MET A 73 3.87 5.29 -18.25
CA MET A 73 3.45 6.68 -18.17
C MET A 73 4.66 7.59 -17.95
N GLU A 74 4.62 8.81 -18.50
CA GLU A 74 5.66 9.84 -18.29
C GLU A 74 5.53 10.53 -16.92
N ARG A 75 5.27 9.74 -15.87
CA ARG A 75 5.17 10.20 -14.48
C ARG A 75 5.29 9.03 -13.51
N THR A 76 5.63 9.32 -12.26
CA THR A 76 5.49 8.33 -11.18
C THR A 76 4.02 7.91 -11.05
N VAL A 77 3.75 6.62 -11.19
CA VAL A 77 2.44 6.02 -10.98
C VAL A 77 2.41 5.29 -9.64
N PRO A 78 1.45 5.59 -8.75
CA PRO A 78 1.23 4.80 -7.56
C PRO A 78 0.86 3.35 -7.92
N ILE A 79 1.53 2.40 -7.28
CA ILE A 79 1.23 0.97 -7.35
C ILE A 79 0.81 0.54 -5.95
N LEU A 80 -0.48 0.20 -5.83
CA LEU A 80 -1.18 -0.15 -4.61
C LEU A 80 -1.19 -1.66 -4.41
N ILE A 81 -1.27 -2.07 -3.16
CA ILE A 81 -1.56 -3.45 -2.75
C ILE A 81 -2.42 -3.45 -1.49
N ASP A 82 -3.06 -4.57 -1.15
CA ASP A 82 -3.57 -4.82 0.21
C ASP A 82 -2.64 -5.82 0.91
N GLN A 83 -1.67 -5.32 1.67
CA GLN A 83 -0.72 -6.15 2.42
C GLN A 83 -0.78 -5.84 3.92
N GLU A 84 -1.93 -6.10 4.55
CA GLU A 84 -2.18 -5.75 5.96
C GLU A 84 -1.45 -6.65 6.97
N GLY A 85 -1.19 -7.90 6.59
CA GLY A 85 -0.81 -8.97 7.51
C GLY A 85 -1.95 -9.95 7.81
N GLY A 86 -1.61 -11.13 8.31
CA GLY A 86 -2.54 -12.22 8.56
C GLY A 86 -3.31 -12.64 7.30
N ARG A 87 -4.65 -12.63 7.38
CA ARG A 87 -5.49 -13.15 6.29
C ARG A 87 -5.58 -12.25 5.06
N VAL A 88 -5.20 -10.96 5.18
CA VAL A 88 -5.20 -10.01 4.05
C VAL A 88 -3.77 -9.73 3.63
N GLN A 89 -3.26 -10.61 2.78
CA GLN A 89 -1.94 -10.52 2.16
C GLN A 89 -2.04 -11.02 0.72
N ARG A 90 -1.41 -10.31 -0.21
CA ARG A 90 -1.24 -10.74 -1.60
C ARG A 90 0.12 -11.39 -1.81
N LEU A 91 1.16 -10.85 -1.17
CA LEU A 91 2.49 -11.45 -1.08
C LEU A 91 2.51 -12.45 0.09
N LYS A 92 2.79 -13.72 -0.19
CA LYS A 92 2.65 -14.82 0.78
C LYS A 92 3.88 -15.73 0.85
N ALA A 93 4.05 -16.37 2.00
CA ALA A 93 5.01 -17.46 2.15
C ALA A 93 4.76 -18.59 1.13
N PRO A 94 5.81 -19.31 0.68
CA PRO A 94 7.21 -19.22 1.15
C PRO A 94 8.07 -18.15 0.46
N LEU A 95 7.52 -17.43 -0.53
CA LEU A 95 8.31 -16.50 -1.34
C LEU A 95 8.49 -15.12 -0.68
N TRP A 96 7.55 -14.74 0.19
CA TRP A 96 7.57 -13.51 0.97
C TRP A 96 7.31 -13.78 2.45
N THR A 97 7.56 -12.78 3.27
CA THR A 97 7.38 -12.86 4.72
C THR A 97 5.90 -13.05 5.08
N ASP A 98 5.62 -13.94 6.05
CA ASP A 98 4.28 -14.10 6.62
C ASP A 98 4.11 -13.14 7.80
N TYR A 99 3.43 -12.02 7.57
CA TYR A 99 3.23 -10.99 8.59
C TYR A 99 2.03 -11.35 9.49
N PRO A 100 2.10 -11.09 10.80
CA PRO A 100 1.01 -11.45 11.68
C PRO A 100 -0.21 -10.50 11.50
N PRO A 101 -1.43 -10.93 11.87
CA PRO A 101 -2.60 -10.05 11.86
C PRO A 101 -2.46 -8.91 12.87
N ALA A 102 -3.00 -7.73 12.58
CA ALA A 102 -2.86 -6.54 13.43
C ALA A 102 -3.26 -6.76 14.90
N GLN A 103 -4.28 -7.57 15.16
CA GLN A 103 -4.73 -7.86 16.52
C GLN A 103 -3.66 -8.54 17.39
N SER A 104 -2.72 -9.31 16.80
CA SER A 104 -1.72 -10.03 17.59
C SER A 104 -0.64 -9.14 18.18
N PHE A 105 -0.50 -7.90 17.72
CA PHE A 105 0.42 -6.94 18.33
C PHE A 105 -0.01 -6.53 19.75
N GLY A 106 -1.28 -6.75 20.12
CA GLY A 106 -1.76 -6.54 21.48
C GLY A 106 -1.58 -5.10 21.99
N GLY A 107 -1.58 -4.11 21.09
CA GLY A 107 -1.34 -2.71 21.42
C GLY A 107 0.14 -2.33 21.60
N ASN A 108 1.09 -3.23 21.32
CA ASN A 108 2.51 -2.92 21.40
C ASN A 108 2.97 -2.06 20.20
N VAL A 109 3.09 -0.76 20.43
CA VAL A 109 3.43 0.24 19.40
C VAL A 109 4.82 0.00 18.77
N GLU A 110 5.83 -0.39 19.55
CA GLU A 110 7.17 -0.67 19.02
C GLU A 110 7.14 -1.88 18.07
N SER A 111 6.45 -2.94 18.45
CA SER A 111 6.29 -4.14 17.61
C SER A 111 5.55 -3.84 16.31
N VAL A 112 4.55 -2.94 16.35
CA VAL A 112 3.86 -2.44 15.15
C VAL A 112 4.85 -1.68 14.26
N LYS A 113 5.63 -0.73 14.83
CA LYS A 113 6.61 0.04 14.05
C LYS A 113 7.61 -0.88 13.35
N ASP A 114 8.22 -1.82 14.06
CA ASP A 114 9.21 -2.74 13.51
C ASP A 114 8.62 -3.62 12.39
N ALA A 115 7.43 -4.18 12.61
CA ALA A 115 6.77 -5.05 11.63
C ALA A 115 6.39 -4.27 10.36
N TYR A 116 5.83 -3.07 10.51
CA TYR A 116 5.41 -2.24 9.39
C TYR A 116 6.60 -1.64 8.62
N GLN A 117 7.72 -1.33 9.28
CA GLN A 117 8.97 -0.96 8.58
C GLN A 117 9.49 -2.13 7.75
N ALA A 118 9.52 -3.34 8.31
CA ALA A 118 9.95 -4.54 7.59
C ALA A 118 9.04 -4.82 6.38
N LEU A 119 7.72 -4.72 6.58
CA LEU A 119 6.71 -4.84 5.53
C LEU A 119 6.93 -3.81 4.42
N ALA A 120 7.05 -2.52 4.78
CA ALA A 120 7.27 -1.44 3.83
C ALA A 120 8.53 -1.65 2.97
N ARG A 121 9.62 -2.11 3.59
CA ARG A 121 10.86 -2.47 2.87
C ARG A 121 10.65 -3.61 1.89
N GLU A 122 9.88 -4.64 2.27
CA GLU A 122 9.57 -5.75 1.37
C GLU A 122 8.73 -5.28 0.18
N LEU A 123 7.73 -4.42 0.41
CA LEU A 123 6.92 -3.81 -0.65
C LEU A 123 7.76 -2.96 -1.61
N GLY A 124 8.61 -2.07 -1.08
CA GLY A 124 9.47 -1.21 -1.88
C GLY A 124 10.45 -1.98 -2.77
N LYS A 125 11.00 -3.12 -2.28
CA LYS A 125 11.84 -4.02 -3.10
C LYS A 125 11.10 -4.56 -4.33
N ASN A 126 9.79 -4.79 -4.19
CA ASN A 126 8.91 -5.30 -5.25
C ASN A 126 8.29 -4.17 -6.09
N GLY A 127 8.76 -2.92 -5.96
CA GLY A 127 8.29 -1.79 -6.78
C GLY A 127 6.91 -1.24 -6.39
N ILE A 128 6.35 -1.68 -5.27
CA ILE A 128 5.08 -1.19 -4.73
C ILE A 128 5.34 0.11 -3.96
N THR A 129 4.45 1.09 -4.10
CA THR A 129 4.64 2.44 -3.53
C THR A 129 3.52 2.88 -2.60
N VAL A 130 2.41 2.15 -2.57
CA VAL A 130 1.26 2.43 -1.73
C VAL A 130 0.74 1.13 -1.14
N ASP A 131 0.40 1.13 0.14
CA ASP A 131 -0.31 0.01 0.75
C ASP A 131 -1.65 0.48 1.30
N CYS A 132 -2.68 -0.34 1.05
CA CYS A 132 -4.01 -0.17 1.61
C CYS A 132 -4.04 -0.63 3.07
N ALA A 133 -3.14 -0.10 3.89
CA ALA A 133 -2.98 -0.39 5.30
C ALA A 133 -2.48 0.88 6.01
N PRO A 134 -2.70 1.02 7.33
CA PRO A 134 -3.32 0.07 8.24
C PRO A 134 -4.86 0.16 8.35
N VAL A 135 -5.46 -0.88 8.94
CA VAL A 135 -6.88 -0.88 9.34
C VAL A 135 -7.03 -0.16 10.69
N LEU A 136 -7.83 0.89 10.72
CA LEU A 136 -8.12 1.72 11.92
C LEU A 136 -9.55 1.52 12.45
N ASP A 137 -10.19 0.43 12.04
CA ASP A 137 -11.49 0.06 12.58
C ASP A 137 -11.36 -0.37 14.06
N VAL A 138 -12.27 0.11 14.90
CA VAL A 138 -12.32 -0.26 16.33
C VAL A 138 -13.30 -1.42 16.51
N LEU A 139 -12.87 -2.47 17.20
CA LEU A 139 -13.72 -3.63 17.48
C LEU A 139 -14.79 -3.33 18.55
N PHE A 140 -15.97 -3.93 18.36
CA PHE A 140 -17.13 -3.95 19.23
C PHE A 140 -17.62 -5.40 19.39
N PRO A 141 -18.44 -5.72 20.40
CA PRO A 141 -18.92 -7.10 20.61
C PRO A 141 -19.66 -7.69 19.40
N GLU A 142 -20.34 -6.87 18.61
CA GLU A 142 -21.11 -7.29 17.43
C GLU A 142 -20.38 -7.05 16.10
N THR A 143 -19.07 -6.76 16.14
CA THR A 143 -18.27 -6.56 14.93
C THR A 143 -18.31 -7.80 14.04
N HIS A 144 -18.62 -7.60 12.76
CA HIS A 144 -18.56 -8.67 11.77
C HIS A 144 -17.09 -9.13 11.54
N ASP A 145 -16.91 -10.42 11.27
CA ASP A 145 -15.59 -11.05 11.09
C ASP A 145 -14.80 -10.47 9.90
N ILE A 146 -15.47 -9.76 8.99
CA ILE A 146 -14.83 -9.02 7.89
C ILE A 146 -13.77 -8.03 8.38
N ILE A 147 -13.92 -7.48 9.60
CA ILE A 147 -12.84 -6.77 10.30
C ILE A 147 -12.07 -7.78 11.16
N GLY A 148 -12.70 -8.36 12.17
CA GLY A 148 -12.09 -9.41 13.00
C GLY A 148 -10.67 -9.07 13.45
N ASN A 149 -9.72 -10.00 13.24
CA ASN A 149 -8.32 -9.83 13.62
C ASN A 149 -7.50 -8.83 12.78
N ARG A 150 -8.12 -8.16 11.79
CA ARG A 150 -7.49 -7.07 11.02
C ARG A 150 -7.39 -5.78 11.81
N ALA A 151 -8.21 -5.59 12.85
CA ALA A 151 -8.14 -4.43 13.73
C ALA A 151 -7.08 -4.62 14.82
N PHE A 152 -6.42 -3.52 15.23
CA PHE A 152 -5.48 -3.54 16.34
C PHE A 152 -6.13 -3.81 17.71
N GLY A 153 -7.42 -3.54 17.87
CA GLY A 153 -8.12 -3.76 19.13
C GLY A 153 -9.51 -3.13 19.20
N ASN A 154 -10.05 -3.08 20.42
CA ASN A 154 -11.37 -2.52 20.75
C ASN A 154 -11.28 -1.16 21.48
N ASP A 155 -10.07 -0.70 21.80
CA ASP A 155 -9.83 0.59 22.43
C ASP A 155 -9.38 1.63 21.38
N PRO A 156 -10.12 2.74 21.19
CA PRO A 156 -9.79 3.75 20.20
C PRO A 156 -8.40 4.38 20.38
N GLU A 157 -7.93 4.56 21.62
CA GLU A 157 -6.61 5.16 21.88
C GLU A 157 -5.49 4.21 21.43
N THR A 158 -5.61 2.93 21.77
CA THR A 158 -4.70 1.88 21.32
C THR A 158 -4.68 1.76 19.79
N VAL A 159 -5.85 1.77 19.14
CA VAL A 159 -5.96 1.71 17.68
C VAL A 159 -5.31 2.94 17.03
N ALA A 160 -5.53 4.14 17.58
CA ALA A 160 -4.92 5.36 17.08
C ALA A 160 -3.39 5.35 17.23
N ALA A 161 -2.87 4.92 18.37
CA ALA A 161 -1.43 4.85 18.63
C ALA A 161 -0.73 3.84 17.71
N CYS A 162 -1.27 2.62 17.59
CA CYS A 162 -0.73 1.60 16.68
C CYS A 162 -0.86 2.03 15.22
N GLY A 163 -2.01 2.58 14.84
CA GLY A 163 -2.26 3.11 13.51
C GLY A 163 -1.28 4.21 13.10
N ALA A 164 -1.01 5.15 13.99
CA ALA A 164 -0.03 6.21 13.76
C ALA A 164 1.38 5.65 13.57
N ALA A 165 1.80 4.68 14.39
CA ALA A 165 3.11 4.05 14.26
C ALA A 165 3.26 3.25 12.96
N ALA A 166 2.22 2.53 12.55
CA ALA A 166 2.18 1.85 11.25
C ALA A 166 2.29 2.84 10.06
N CYS A 167 1.55 3.95 10.11
CA CYS A 167 1.64 5.00 9.09
C CYS A 167 3.03 5.65 9.05
N GLU A 168 3.62 5.98 10.21
CA GLU A 168 4.97 6.54 10.29
C GLU A 168 6.00 5.57 9.70
N ALA A 169 5.93 4.29 10.08
CA ALA A 169 6.79 3.24 9.54
C ALA A 169 6.73 3.11 8.01
N PHE A 170 5.52 3.14 7.43
CA PHE A 170 5.36 3.14 5.98
C PHE A 170 6.01 4.37 5.33
N LEU A 171 5.73 5.57 5.86
CA LEU A 171 6.24 6.82 5.31
C LEU A 171 7.76 6.93 5.42
N GLU A 172 8.36 6.48 6.52
CA GLU A 172 9.82 6.41 6.73
C GLU A 172 10.51 5.56 5.66
N GLU A 173 9.86 4.52 5.17
CA GLU A 173 10.37 3.58 4.15
C GLU A 173 9.88 3.92 2.73
N GLY A 174 9.20 5.06 2.55
CA GLY A 174 8.76 5.54 1.23
C GLY A 174 7.47 4.92 0.70
N ILE A 175 6.70 4.22 1.53
CA ILE A 175 5.38 3.68 1.19
C ILE A 175 4.29 4.63 1.67
N ILE A 176 3.32 4.94 0.81
CA ILE A 176 2.16 5.75 1.20
C ILE A 176 1.11 4.83 1.85
N PRO A 177 0.72 5.07 3.11
CA PRO A 177 -0.35 4.31 3.75
C PRO A 177 -1.73 4.85 3.34
N ILE A 178 -2.71 3.95 3.21
CA ILE A 178 -4.13 4.30 3.15
C ILE A 178 -4.83 3.71 4.37
N ILE A 179 -5.17 4.58 5.32
CA ILE A 179 -5.97 4.22 6.48
C ILE A 179 -7.39 3.83 6.04
N LYS A 180 -7.95 2.78 6.65
CA LYS A 180 -9.29 2.29 6.30
C LYS A 180 -10.04 1.65 7.47
N HIS A 181 -11.38 1.61 7.46
CA HIS A 181 -12.27 2.07 6.38
C HIS A 181 -13.12 3.24 6.90
N ILE A 182 -12.84 4.47 6.47
CA ILE A 182 -13.55 5.68 6.94
C ILE A 182 -15.06 5.57 6.61
N PRO A 183 -15.96 5.91 7.56
CA PRO A 183 -15.72 6.48 8.89
C PRO A 183 -15.47 5.45 10.02
N GLY A 184 -15.47 4.17 9.71
CA GLY A 184 -15.25 3.06 10.63
C GLY A 184 -16.20 1.90 10.31
N HIS A 185 -15.65 0.77 9.89
CA HIS A 185 -16.38 -0.46 9.58
C HIS A 185 -16.50 -1.41 10.79
N GLY A 186 -15.83 -1.09 11.90
CA GLY A 186 -15.86 -1.89 13.13
C GLY A 186 -17.24 -2.09 13.75
N ARG A 187 -18.22 -1.21 13.49
CA ARG A 187 -19.62 -1.38 13.95
C ARG A 187 -20.51 -2.15 12.99
N ALA A 188 -20.04 -2.47 11.78
CA ALA A 188 -20.86 -3.19 10.83
C ALA A 188 -21.11 -4.62 11.31
N ARG A 189 -22.32 -5.10 11.05
CA ARG A 189 -22.78 -6.46 11.38
C ARG A 189 -22.89 -7.38 10.16
N SER A 190 -22.47 -6.90 9.00
CA SER A 190 -22.46 -7.63 7.73
C SER A 190 -21.17 -7.36 6.97
N ASP A 191 -20.87 -8.25 6.04
CA ASP A 191 -19.87 -8.02 5.00
C ASP A 191 -20.41 -7.02 3.97
N SER A 192 -19.53 -6.19 3.41
CA SER A 192 -19.85 -5.22 2.36
C SER A 192 -19.54 -5.73 0.94
N HIS A 193 -18.90 -6.90 0.82
CA HIS A 193 -18.72 -7.62 -0.46
C HIS A 193 -20.02 -8.29 -0.92
#